data_AF-Q1NGZ2-F1
#
_entry.id   AF-Q1NGZ2-F1
#
_cell.length_a   1.000
_cell.length_b   1.000
_cell.length_c   1.000
_cell.angle_alpha   90.00
_cell.angle_beta   90.00
_cell.angle_gamma   90.00
#
_symmetry.space_group_name_H-M   'P 1'
#
loop_
_entity.id
_entity.type
_entity.pdbx_description
1 polymer ?
#
loop_
_entity_poly.entity_id
_entity_poly.type
_entity_poly.pdbx_seq_one_letter_code
_entity_poly.pdbx_strand_id
1 'polypeptide(L)'
;MRRGFLYLVAIMDWATRKVLAWRLSNTMDAGFCVAALDEALARFGKPEIFNTDQGSQFTSRAFTTVLREAEVRISMDGRGRWMDNIFIERLWRSLKYECVYLHAFETGSGLKAGLARWITYYNTQRPHSSLAGKTPAEAYRRIGQSDHGGHAPHDLMIKQAA
;
A
#
# COMPACT_ATOMS: atom_id res chain seq x y z
N MET A 1 6.44 -1.43 23.60
CA MET A 1 5.73 -0.13 23.58
C MET A 1 4.90 0.05 24.85
N ARG A 2 5.27 0.98 25.73
CA ARG A 2 4.42 1.39 26.86
C ARG A 2 3.34 2.36 26.34
N ARG A 3 2.11 1.86 26.18
CA ARG A 3 0.82 2.56 26.01
C ARG A 3 0.51 3.31 24.68
N GLY A 4 0.42 2.59 23.56
CA GLY A 4 -0.26 3.11 22.35
C GLY A 4 -0.30 2.09 21.20
N PHE A 5 -1.39 2.08 20.42
CA PHE A 5 -1.46 1.34 19.15
C PHE A 5 -0.89 2.22 18.02
N LEU A 6 -0.20 1.61 17.08
CA LEU A 6 0.26 2.27 15.86
C LEU A 6 -0.50 1.68 14.68
N TYR A 7 -0.89 2.54 13.74
CA TYR A 7 -1.64 2.18 12.55
C TYR A 7 -0.75 2.36 11.33
N LEU A 8 -0.64 1.32 10.53
CA LEU A 8 0.13 1.30 9.29
C LEU A 8 -0.83 1.22 8.10
N VAL A 9 -0.68 2.13 7.14
CA VAL A 9 -1.36 2.05 5.85
C VAL A 9 -0.32 1.84 4.76
N ALA A 10 -0.65 1.02 3.76
CA ALA A 10 0.15 0.84 2.56
C ALA A 10 -0.76 0.93 1.32
N ILE A 11 -0.23 1.59 0.29
CA ILE A 11 -0.79 1.61 -1.06
C ILE A 11 0.08 0.72 -1.93
N MET A 12 -0.53 -0.31 -2.47
CA MET A 12 0.13 -1.34 -3.28
C MET A 12 -0.39 -1.30 -4.71
N ASP A 13 0.54 -1.40 -5.67
CA ASP A 13 0.22 -1.72 -7.05
C ASP A 13 -0.28 -3.15 -7.16
N TRP A 14 -1.48 -3.34 -7.73
CA TRP A 14 -2.06 -4.65 -7.84
C TRP A 14 -1.19 -5.55 -8.72
N ALA A 15 -0.91 -5.22 -9.98
CA ALA A 15 -0.23 -6.16 -10.89
C ALA A 15 1.11 -6.71 -10.35
N THR A 16 1.91 -5.86 -9.70
CA THR A 16 3.31 -6.16 -9.34
C THR A 16 3.52 -6.40 -7.86
N ARG A 17 2.50 -6.11 -7.05
CA ARG A 17 2.55 -6.15 -5.58
C ARG A 17 3.54 -5.14 -4.98
N LYS A 18 4.04 -4.20 -5.76
CA LYS A 18 4.97 -3.17 -5.27
C LYS A 18 4.23 -2.23 -4.32
N VAL A 19 4.78 -2.03 -3.12
CA VAL A 19 4.30 -0.99 -2.20
C VAL A 19 4.78 0.35 -2.73
N LEU A 20 3.85 1.22 -3.12
CA LEU A 20 4.12 2.52 -3.73
C LEU A 20 4.29 3.61 -2.66
N ALA A 21 3.41 3.63 -1.67
CA ALA A 21 3.45 4.56 -0.56
C ALA A 21 2.97 3.88 0.72
N TRP A 22 3.43 4.36 1.87
CA TRP A 22 2.98 3.89 3.17
C TRP A 22 3.15 4.98 4.23
N ARG A 23 2.34 4.91 5.29
CA ARG A 23 2.38 5.85 6.42
C ARG A 23 2.09 5.12 7.73
N LEU A 24 2.76 5.56 8.79
CA LEU A 24 2.57 5.08 10.16
C LEU A 24 2.01 6.22 11.01
N SER A 25 0.94 5.96 11.73
CA SER A 25 0.28 6.92 12.62
C SER A 25 0.09 6.31 14.02
N ASN A 26 0.00 7.14 15.05
CA ASN A 26 -0.43 6.73 16.40
C ASN A 26 -1.92 7.02 16.65
N THR A 27 -2.62 7.56 15.65
CA THR A 27 -4.07 7.78 15.67
C THR A 27 -4.72 7.09 14.48
N MET A 28 -6.00 6.77 14.61
CA MET A 28 -6.80 6.14 13.55
C MET A 28 -7.40 7.17 12.56
N ASP A 29 -6.82 8.38 12.52
CA ASP A 29 -7.31 9.50 11.71
C ASP A 29 -7.20 9.24 10.21
N ALA A 30 -8.10 9.78 9.39
CA ALA A 30 -8.07 9.57 7.94
C ALA A 30 -6.93 10.33 7.24
N GLY A 31 -6.35 11.36 7.87
CA GLY A 31 -5.36 12.25 7.28
C GLY A 31 -4.07 11.54 6.85
N PHE A 32 -3.60 10.54 7.61
CA PHE A 32 -2.39 9.80 7.20
C PHE A 32 -2.65 8.86 6.01
N CYS A 33 -3.88 8.37 5.85
CA CYS A 33 -4.30 7.62 4.66
C CYS A 33 -4.35 8.52 3.42
N VAL A 34 -4.89 9.73 3.57
CA VAL A 34 -4.88 10.75 2.50
C VAL A 34 -3.45 11.13 2.12
N ALA A 35 -2.57 11.37 3.10
CA ALA A 35 -1.17 11.69 2.83
C ALA A 35 -0.40 10.55 2.12
N ALA A 36 -0.77 9.28 2.37
CA ALA A 36 -0.22 8.16 1.64
C ALA A 36 -0.73 8.14 0.18
N LEU A 37 -2.02 8.45 -0.01
CA LEU A 37 -2.65 8.54 -1.33
C LEU A 37 -2.04 9.66 -2.17
N ASP A 38 -1.93 10.86 -1.62
CA ASP A 38 -1.31 12.01 -2.31
C ASP A 38 0.12 11.69 -2.74
N GLU A 39 0.92 11.05 -1.86
CA GLU A 39 2.27 10.61 -2.24
C GLU A 39 2.24 9.63 -3.42
N ALA A 40 1.35 8.63 -3.38
CA ALA A 40 1.26 7.63 -4.44
C ALA A 40 0.87 8.27 -5.78
N LEU A 41 -0.16 9.13 -5.78
CA LEU A 41 -0.62 9.82 -6.98
C LEU A 41 0.45 10.78 -7.53
N ALA A 42 1.11 11.56 -6.67
CA ALA A 42 2.14 12.51 -7.08
C ALA A 42 3.38 11.83 -7.67
N ARG A 43 3.77 10.66 -7.15
CA ARG A 43 4.98 9.94 -7.59
C ARG A 43 4.76 8.99 -8.75
N PHE A 44 3.56 8.42 -8.87
CA PHE A 44 3.29 7.31 -9.80
C PHE A 44 2.12 7.57 -10.74
N GLY A 45 1.42 8.70 -10.62
CA GLY A 45 0.26 9.03 -11.44
C GLY A 45 -1.05 8.44 -10.92
N LYS A 46 -2.15 8.78 -11.61
CA LYS A 46 -3.51 8.40 -11.22
C LYS A 46 -3.95 7.02 -11.75
N PRO A 47 -4.30 6.05 -10.89
CA PRO A 47 -4.74 4.76 -11.37
C PRO A 47 -6.11 4.85 -12.06
N GLU A 48 -6.44 3.84 -12.85
CA GLU A 48 -7.78 3.74 -13.43
C GLU A 48 -8.82 3.37 -12.36
N ILE A 49 -8.45 2.43 -11.48
CA ILE A 49 -9.27 2.02 -10.34
C ILE A 49 -8.46 2.07 -9.04
N PHE A 50 -9.11 2.56 -7.98
CA PHE A 50 -8.59 2.48 -6.62
C PHE A 50 -9.50 1.59 -5.78
N ASN A 51 -8.93 0.49 -5.31
CA ASN A 51 -9.58 -0.47 -4.42
C ASN A 51 -9.38 -0.05 -2.97
N THR A 52 -10.49 0.07 -2.24
CA THR A 52 -10.48 0.30 -0.80
C THR A 52 -11.25 -0.80 -0.09
N ASP A 53 -10.85 -1.11 1.14
CA ASP A 53 -11.75 -1.82 2.05
C ASP A 53 -12.88 -0.88 2.55
N GLN A 54 -13.87 -1.45 3.24
CA GLN A 54 -15.02 -0.72 3.81
C GLN A 54 -14.68 0.00 5.13
N GLY A 55 -13.40 0.17 5.46
CA GLY A 55 -12.97 0.92 6.63
C GLY A 55 -13.48 2.36 6.60
N SER A 56 -13.96 2.85 7.75
CA SER A 56 -14.54 4.19 7.90
C SER A 56 -13.62 5.34 7.41
N GLN A 57 -12.31 5.11 7.38
CA GLN A 57 -11.30 6.05 6.92
C GLN A 57 -11.33 6.21 5.39
N PHE A 58 -11.57 5.12 4.66
CA PHE A 58 -11.57 5.11 3.19
C PHE A 58 -12.94 5.46 2.60
N THR A 59 -13.99 5.39 3.42
CA THR A 59 -15.33 5.93 3.09
C THR A 59 -15.48 7.40 3.49
N SER A 60 -14.46 8.02 4.10
CA SER A 60 -14.49 9.43 4.49
C SER A 60 -14.58 10.37 3.27
N ARG A 61 -15.22 11.54 3.45
CA ARG A 61 -15.27 12.57 2.40
C ARG A 61 -13.88 13.04 1.98
N ALA A 62 -12.95 13.16 2.92
CA ALA A 62 -11.58 13.59 2.63
C ALA A 62 -10.89 12.62 1.65
N PHE A 63 -10.96 11.32 1.90
CA PHE A 63 -10.34 10.32 1.03
C PHE A 63 -11.03 10.20 -0.33
N THR A 64 -12.36 10.16 -0.34
CA THR A 64 -13.13 10.04 -1.59
C THR A 64 -13.06 11.28 -2.46
N THR A 65 -12.85 12.48 -1.88
CA THR A 65 -12.68 13.74 -2.64
C THR A 65 -11.40 13.72 -3.45
N VAL A 66 -10.27 13.32 -2.85
CA VAL A 66 -8.97 13.22 -3.56
C VAL A 66 -9.07 12.29 -4.78
N LEU A 67 -9.70 11.12 -4.62
CA LEU A 67 -9.88 10.19 -5.73
C LEU A 67 -10.82 10.73 -6.81
N ARG A 68 -11.90 11.42 -6.43
CA ARG A 68 -12.84 12.02 -7.38
C ARG A 68 -12.23 13.19 -8.16
N GLU A 69 -11.48 14.06 -7.49
CA GLU A 69 -10.77 15.18 -8.11
C GLU A 69 -9.67 14.69 -9.06
N ALA A 70 -9.04 13.55 -8.74
CA ALA A 70 -8.11 12.87 -9.63
C ALA A 70 -8.78 12.06 -10.76
N GLU A 71 -10.13 12.05 -10.84
CA GLU A 71 -10.92 11.26 -11.79
C GLU A 71 -10.64 9.73 -11.71
N VAL A 72 -10.30 9.24 -10.54
CA VAL A 72 -10.01 7.83 -10.28
C VAL A 72 -11.31 7.09 -9.94
N ARG A 73 -11.56 5.94 -10.57
CA ARG A 73 -12.74 5.13 -10.25
C ARG A 73 -12.51 4.43 -8.91
N ILE A 74 -13.36 4.73 -7.94
CA ILE A 74 -13.32 4.04 -6.65
C ILE A 74 -14.11 2.74 -6.80
N SER A 75 -13.49 1.61 -6.46
CA SER A 75 -14.22 0.36 -6.30
C SER A 75 -14.20 -0.08 -4.85
N MET A 76 -15.41 -0.15 -4.27
CA MET A 76 -15.66 -0.67 -2.93
C MET A 76 -16.38 -2.02 -3.08
N ASP A 77 -15.80 -3.05 -2.47
CA ASP A 77 -16.25 -4.45 -2.30
C ASP A 77 -17.47 -4.96 -3.11
N GLY A 78 -17.22 -5.91 -4.02
CA GLY A 78 -18.23 -6.74 -4.68
C GLY A 78 -17.77 -8.20 -4.70
N ARG A 79 -18.70 -9.16 -4.85
CA ARG A 79 -18.50 -10.64 -4.63
C ARG A 79 -17.30 -11.31 -5.33
N GLY A 80 -16.58 -10.63 -6.22
CA GLY A 80 -15.36 -11.11 -6.90
C GLY A 80 -14.02 -10.55 -6.38
N ARG A 81 -14.03 -9.58 -5.44
CA ARG A 81 -12.82 -8.80 -5.04
C ARG A 81 -12.10 -9.30 -3.79
N TRP A 82 -12.47 -10.46 -3.24
CA TRP A 82 -11.72 -11.13 -2.16
C TRP A 82 -10.23 -11.35 -2.54
N MET A 83 -9.95 -11.58 -3.83
CA MET A 83 -8.58 -11.72 -4.34
C MET A 83 -7.75 -10.44 -4.18
N ASP A 84 -8.37 -9.26 -4.20
CA ASP A 84 -7.67 -7.99 -4.05
C ASP A 84 -7.16 -7.82 -2.60
N ASN A 85 -7.98 -8.20 -1.62
CA ASN A 85 -7.61 -8.20 -0.21
C ASN A 85 -6.50 -9.21 0.13
N ILE A 86 -6.41 -10.32 -0.60
CA ILE A 86 -5.42 -11.37 -0.32
C ILE A 86 -3.98 -10.86 -0.43
N PHE A 87 -3.68 -10.01 -1.40
CA PHE A 87 -2.30 -9.60 -1.64
C PHE A 87 -1.77 -8.69 -0.53
N ILE A 88 -2.58 -7.73 -0.09
CA ILE A 88 -2.23 -6.86 1.01
C ILE A 88 -2.26 -7.62 2.36
N GLU A 89 -3.13 -8.62 2.52
CA GLU A 89 -3.09 -9.51 3.70
C GLU A 89 -1.81 -10.36 3.74
N ARG A 90 -1.36 -10.85 2.58
CA ARG A 90 -0.06 -11.53 2.47
C ARG A 90 1.10 -10.59 2.81
N LEU A 91 1.04 -9.32 2.36
CA LEU A 91 2.02 -8.30 2.76
C LEU A 91 2.03 -8.14 4.28
N TRP A 92 0.87 -7.96 4.91
CA TRP A 92 0.79 -7.79 6.36
C TRP A 92 1.31 -8.98 7.13
N ARG A 93 0.99 -10.20 6.69
CA ARG A 93 1.51 -11.41 7.31
C ARG A 93 3.04 -11.43 7.22
N SER A 94 3.61 -11.27 6.04
CA SER A 94 5.08 -11.26 5.90
C SER A 94 5.72 -10.15 6.73
N LEU A 95 5.21 -8.93 6.69
CA LEU A 95 5.73 -7.79 7.45
C LEU A 95 5.71 -8.06 8.97
N LYS A 96 4.62 -8.63 9.50
CA LYS A 96 4.50 -8.93 10.92
C LYS A 96 5.52 -9.98 11.35
N TYR A 97 5.62 -11.10 10.63
CA TYR A 97 6.51 -12.19 11.00
C TYR A 97 7.99 -11.93 10.71
N GLU A 98 8.30 -11.18 9.65
CA GLU A 98 9.68 -10.96 9.19
C GLU A 98 10.29 -9.65 9.71
N CYS A 99 9.49 -8.75 10.31
CA CYS A 99 9.98 -7.48 10.85
C CYS A 99 9.47 -7.21 12.26
N VAL A 100 8.15 -7.10 12.44
CA VAL A 100 7.56 -6.60 13.70
C VAL A 100 7.78 -7.58 14.85
N TYR A 101 7.60 -8.87 14.63
CA TYR A 101 7.76 -9.89 15.68
C TYR A 101 9.22 -10.25 15.97
N LEU A 102 10.13 -10.06 14.99
CA LEU A 102 11.56 -10.30 15.17
C LEU A 102 12.27 -9.14 15.88
N HIS A 103 11.67 -7.96 15.86
CA HIS A 103 12.28 -6.75 16.40
C HIS A 103 11.36 -6.18 17.47
N ALA A 104 11.75 -6.33 18.74
CA ALA A 104 11.03 -5.77 19.88
C ALA A 104 11.17 -4.24 19.93
N PHE A 105 10.56 -3.53 18.98
CA PHE A 105 10.67 -2.08 18.87
C PHE A 105 10.13 -1.39 20.13
N GLU A 106 10.99 -0.61 20.76
CA GLU A 106 10.64 0.13 21.98
C GLU A 106 9.95 1.46 21.67
N THR A 107 10.27 2.06 20.52
CA THR A 107 9.81 3.38 20.09
C THR A 107 9.14 3.35 18.71
N GLY A 108 8.21 4.29 18.48
CA GLY A 108 7.55 4.45 17.17
C GLY A 108 8.52 4.86 16.06
N SER A 109 9.57 5.62 16.38
CA SER A 109 10.64 5.96 15.43
C SER A 109 11.46 4.73 15.04
N GLY A 110 11.78 3.86 16.00
CA GLY A 110 12.43 2.58 15.75
C GLY A 110 11.60 1.68 14.83
N LEU A 111 10.31 1.56 15.11
CA LEU A 111 9.38 0.82 14.24
C LEU A 111 9.35 1.43 12.84
N LYS A 112 9.17 2.75 12.71
CA LYS A 112 9.16 3.43 11.40
C LYS A 112 10.42 3.14 10.58
N ALA A 113 11.60 3.19 11.21
CA ALA A 113 12.85 2.86 10.54
C ALA A 113 12.93 1.38 10.14
N GLY A 114 12.45 0.46 10.99
CA GLY A 114 12.35 -0.96 10.68
C GLY A 114 11.44 -1.24 9.49
N LEU A 115 10.24 -0.66 9.48
CA LEU A 115 9.28 -0.75 8.39
C LEU A 115 9.85 -0.20 7.08
N ALA A 116 10.56 0.93 7.12
CA ALA A 116 11.20 1.51 5.94
C ALA A 116 12.23 0.56 5.31
N ARG A 117 13.08 -0.07 6.15
CA ARG A 117 14.04 -1.07 5.69
C ARG A 117 13.36 -2.30 5.12
N TRP A 118 12.35 -2.82 5.82
CA TRP A 118 11.64 -4.03 5.39
C TRP A 118 10.87 -3.81 4.08
N ILE A 119 10.16 -2.68 3.93
CA ILE A 119 9.44 -2.36 2.68
C ILE A 119 10.41 -2.16 1.52
N THR A 120 11.59 -1.58 1.77
CA THR A 120 12.65 -1.48 0.75
C THR A 120 13.13 -2.85 0.32
N TYR A 121 13.43 -3.75 1.27
CA TYR A 121 13.79 -5.14 1.00
C TYR A 121 12.68 -5.87 0.21
N TYR A 122 11.43 -5.78 0.67
CA TYR A 122 10.27 -6.39 0.00
C TYR A 122 10.16 -5.95 -1.46
N ASN A 123 10.28 -4.64 -1.72
CA ASN A 123 10.14 -4.11 -3.07
C ASN A 123 11.33 -4.46 -3.98
N THR A 124 12.56 -4.48 -3.46
CA THR A 124 13.78 -4.43 -4.28
C THR A 124 14.62 -5.70 -4.27
N GLN A 125 14.40 -6.59 -3.31
CA GLN A 125 15.25 -7.78 -3.10
C GLN A 125 14.46 -9.08 -2.98
N ARG A 126 13.17 -9.04 -2.63
CA ARG A 126 12.35 -10.25 -2.44
C ARG A 126 11.73 -10.73 -3.77
N PRO A 127 12.20 -11.84 -4.36
CA PRO A 127 11.59 -12.40 -5.56
C PRO A 127 10.24 -13.04 -5.23
N HIS A 128 9.26 -12.85 -6.11
CA HIS A 128 7.94 -13.46 -5.98
C HIS A 128 7.71 -14.51 -7.07
N SER A 129 7.28 -15.71 -6.68
CA SER A 129 6.95 -16.78 -7.63
C SER A 129 5.86 -16.38 -8.61
N SER A 130 4.85 -15.63 -8.15
CA SER A 130 3.78 -15.07 -9.00
C SER A 130 4.26 -14.02 -10.00
N LEU A 131 5.50 -13.54 -9.88
CA LEU A 131 6.14 -12.59 -10.78
C LEU A 131 7.29 -13.24 -11.56
N ALA A 132 7.25 -14.57 -11.74
CA ALA A 132 8.29 -15.34 -12.41
C ALA A 132 9.70 -15.13 -11.80
N GLY A 133 9.77 -15.07 -10.46
CA GLY A 133 11.03 -14.88 -9.73
C GLY A 133 11.55 -13.44 -9.69
N LYS A 134 10.79 -12.47 -10.21
CA LYS A 134 11.15 -11.05 -10.17
C LYS A 134 10.74 -10.42 -8.84
N THR A 135 11.46 -9.39 -8.43
CA THR A 135 11.04 -8.51 -7.34
C THR A 135 9.87 -7.61 -7.78
N PRO A 136 9.05 -7.10 -6.84
CA PRO A 136 7.99 -6.15 -7.17
C PRO A 136 8.49 -4.92 -7.94
N ALA A 137 9.65 -4.37 -7.60
CA ALA A 137 10.23 -3.22 -8.30
C ALA A 137 10.67 -3.57 -9.74
N GLU A 138 11.23 -4.75 -9.97
CA GLU A 138 11.58 -5.19 -11.32
C GLU A 138 10.36 -5.46 -12.19
N ALA A 139 9.32 -6.07 -11.62
CA ALA A 139 8.05 -6.28 -12.31
C ALA A 139 7.41 -4.94 -12.69
N TYR A 140 7.37 -3.98 -11.75
CA TYR A 140 6.83 -2.65 -11.97
C TYR A 140 7.58 -1.86 -13.04
N ARG A 141 8.91 -1.92 -13.06
CA ARG A 141 9.71 -1.25 -14.10
C ARG A 141 9.40 -1.81 -15.50
N ARG A 142 9.09 -3.10 -15.61
CA ARG A 142 8.82 -3.78 -16.89
C ARG A 142 7.42 -3.52 -17.46
N ILE A 143 6.48 -3.06 -16.63
CA ILE A 143 5.19 -2.56 -17.13
C ILE A 143 5.38 -1.26 -17.94
N GLY A 144 6.50 -0.54 -17.74
CA GLY A 144 6.84 0.71 -18.43
C GLY A 144 7.30 0.60 -19.90
N GLN A 145 6.95 -0.47 -20.62
CA GLN A 145 7.22 -0.62 -22.06
C GLN A 145 5.96 -1.02 -22.85
N SER A 146 4.84 -0.33 -22.60
CA SER A 146 3.67 -0.33 -23.49
C SER A 146 3.36 1.11 -23.92
N ASP A 147 2.88 1.24 -25.16
CA ASP A 147 2.90 2.41 -26.07
C ASP A 147 2.30 3.76 -25.59
N HIS A 148 1.95 3.93 -24.31
CA HIS A 148 1.21 5.10 -23.82
C HIS A 148 1.93 5.78 -22.65
N GLY A 149 3.01 6.51 -22.99
CA GLY A 149 3.77 7.46 -22.17
C GLY A 149 3.36 7.59 -20.69
N GLY A 150 4.09 6.89 -19.81
CA GLY A 150 3.95 7.00 -18.36
C GLY A 150 2.76 6.22 -17.81
N HIS A 151 3.00 5.02 -17.28
CA HIS A 151 1.92 4.23 -16.69
C HIS A 151 1.57 4.72 -15.29
N ALA A 152 0.36 5.23 -15.14
CA ALA A 152 -0.28 5.26 -13.86
C ALA A 152 -0.86 3.87 -13.53
N PRO A 153 -0.63 3.33 -12.32
CA PRO A 153 -0.93 1.93 -11.98
C PRO A 153 -2.37 1.55 -12.37
N HIS A 154 -2.59 0.45 -13.11
CA HIS A 154 -3.95 0.07 -13.52
C HIS A 154 -4.93 0.02 -12.34
N ASP A 155 -4.51 -0.65 -11.25
CA ASP A 155 -5.26 -0.76 -10.02
C ASP A 155 -4.36 -0.56 -8.79
N LEU A 156 -4.78 0.31 -7.87
CA LEU A 156 -4.17 0.43 -6.53
C LEU A 156 -5.06 -0.21 -5.47
N MET A 157 -4.43 -0.72 -4.41
CA MET A 157 -5.14 -1.17 -3.21
C MET A 157 -4.57 -0.46 -1.98
N ILE A 158 -5.47 -0.06 -1.07
CA ILE A 158 -5.12 0.46 0.25
C ILE A 158 -5.74 -0.41 1.34
N LYS A 159 -4.97 -0.64 2.42
CA LYS A 159 -5.49 -1.27 3.64
C LYS A 159 -4.74 -0.72 4.84
N GLN A 160 -5.44 -0.62 5.96
CA GLN A 160 -4.87 -0.26 7.25
C GLN A 160 -4.68 -1.52 8.10
N ALA A 161 -3.55 -1.62 8.81
CA ALA A 161 -3.26 -2.66 9.79
C ALA A 161 -2.93 -2.03 11.14
N ALA A 162 -3.39 -2.70 12.21
CA ALA A 162 -2.98 -2.46 13.60
C ALA A 162 -1.95 -3.52 14.05
#